data_AF-A0A8D9AMH1-F1
#
_entry.id   AF-A0A8D9AMH1-F1
#
_cell.length_a   1.000
_cell.length_b   1.000
_cell.length_c   1.000
_cell.angle_alpha   90.00
_cell.angle_beta   90.00
_cell.angle_gamma   90.00
#
_symmetry.space_group_name_H-M   'P 1'
#
loop_
_entity.id
_entity.type
_entity.pdbx_description
1 polymer ?
#
loop_
_entity_poly.entity_id
_entity_poly.type
_entity_poly.pdbx_seq_one_letter_code
_entity_poly.pdbx_strand_id
1 'polypeptide(L)'
;MRERLKDQDVVTVCGYGHLGDGNLHVNISVREPNPAVYALVEPFIYEWTSQHKGSVSAEHGIGLAKKHVIHLSKNQTSLNLMRQIKQMMDPNNIMNPYKLF
;
A
#
# COMPACT_ATOMS: atom_id res chain seq x y z
N MET A 1 -0.42 10.92 11.76
CA MET A 1 -1.69 10.16 11.62
C MET A 1 -2.66 10.46 12.75
N ARG A 2 -2.30 10.28 14.04
CA ARG A 2 -3.17 10.61 15.19
C ARG A 2 -3.81 12.01 15.09
N GLU A 3 -2.99 13.04 14.90
CA GLU A 3 -3.47 14.43 14.74
C GLU A 3 -4.40 14.61 13.52
N ARG A 4 -4.11 13.91 12.41
CA ARG A 4 -4.92 13.98 11.18
C ARG A 4 -6.32 13.37 11.35
N LEU A 5 -6.46 12.42 12.27
CA LEU A 5 -7.70 11.69 12.51
C LEU A 5 -8.39 12.09 13.83
N LYS A 6 -7.92 13.16 14.49
CA LYS A 6 -8.39 13.55 15.83
C LYS A 6 -9.90 13.85 15.89
N ASP A 7 -10.47 14.32 14.79
CA ASP A 7 -11.89 14.70 14.68
C ASP A 7 -12.75 13.56 14.12
N GLN A 8 -12.22 12.34 14.03
CA GLN A 8 -12.91 11.15 13.54
C GLN A 8 -13.11 10.13 14.68
N ASP A 9 -14.14 9.30 14.57
CA ASP A 9 -14.38 8.19 15.51
C ASP A 9 -13.42 7.03 15.27
N VAL A 10 -12.15 7.25 15.62
CA VAL A 10 -11.07 6.26 15.55
C VAL A 10 -10.78 5.75 16.96
N VAL A 11 -10.82 4.42 17.13
CA VAL A 11 -10.56 3.76 18.41
C VAL A 11 -9.09 3.87 18.77
N THR A 12 -8.19 3.55 17.82
CA THR A 12 -6.74 3.68 18.04
C THR A 12 -5.97 3.79 16.74
N VAL A 13 -4.80 4.43 16.81
CA VAL A 13 -3.78 4.45 15.78
C VAL A 13 -2.51 3.84 16.37
N CYS A 14 -2.17 2.65 15.90
CA CYS A 14 -1.04 1.84 16.37
C CYS A 14 0.08 1.81 15.34
N GLY A 15 1.31 1.99 15.81
CA GLY A 15 2.53 1.81 15.04
C GLY A 15 3.45 0.85 15.79
N TYR A 16 3.86 -0.23 15.15
CA TYR A 16 4.79 -1.22 15.67
C TYR A 16 5.52 -1.88 14.50
N GLY A 17 6.51 -2.72 14.74
CA GLY A 17 7.14 -3.46 13.65
C GLY A 17 8.58 -3.80 13.89
N HIS A 18 9.24 -4.17 12.80
CA HIS A 18 10.63 -4.57 12.77
C HIS A 18 11.49 -3.30 12.60
N LEU A 19 11.85 -2.66 13.72
CA LEU A 19 12.64 -1.43 13.64
C LEU A 19 14.04 -1.68 13.03
N GLY A 20 14.60 -2.87 13.24
CA GLY A 20 15.95 -3.24 12.77
C GLY A 20 16.14 -3.24 11.26
N ASP A 21 15.06 -3.46 10.49
CA ASP A 21 15.09 -3.41 9.02
C ASP A 21 14.30 -2.21 8.44
N GLY A 22 13.80 -1.33 9.32
CA GLY A 22 13.04 -0.14 8.93
C GLY A 22 11.59 -0.40 8.51
N ASN A 23 11.01 -1.54 8.92
CA ASN A 23 9.64 -1.91 8.57
C ASN A 23 8.62 -1.54 9.67
N LEU A 24 7.76 -0.55 9.37
CA LEU A 24 6.70 -0.07 10.25
C LEU A 24 5.33 -0.58 9.81
N HIS A 25 4.66 -1.30 10.70
CA HIS A 25 3.26 -1.69 10.59
C HIS A 25 2.40 -0.59 11.20
N VAL A 26 1.59 0.06 10.36
CA VAL A 26 0.62 1.08 10.77
C VAL A 26 -0.77 0.49 10.69
N ASN A 27 -1.49 0.51 11.81
CA ASN A 27 -2.87 0.04 11.90
C ASN A 27 -3.77 1.12 12.51
N ILE A 28 -4.97 1.27 11.95
CA ILE A 28 -5.98 2.22 12.40
C ILE A 28 -7.24 1.41 12.66
N SER A 29 -7.69 1.38 13.91
CA SER A 29 -8.88 0.64 14.31
C SER A 29 -10.06 1.60 14.44
N VAL A 30 -11.16 1.27 13.78
CA VAL A 30 -12.47 1.94 13.86
C VAL A 30 -13.50 0.93 14.33
N ARG A 31 -14.60 1.38 14.96
CA ARG A 31 -15.67 0.47 15.40
C ARG A 31 -16.41 -0.14 14.22
N GLU A 32 -16.65 0.69 13.21
CA GLU A 32 -17.33 0.34 11.96
C GLU A 32 -16.59 0.95 10.76
N PRO A 33 -16.68 0.36 9.55
CA PRO A 33 -16.10 0.95 8.35
C PRO A 33 -16.55 2.39 8.14
N ASN A 34 -15.59 3.32 8.08
CA ASN A 34 -15.87 4.76 7.94
C ASN A 34 -15.16 5.33 6.69
N PRO A 35 -15.88 5.62 5.59
CA PRO A 35 -15.30 6.18 4.38
C PRO A 35 -14.55 7.50 4.57
N ALA A 36 -14.94 8.33 5.54
CA ALA A 36 -14.24 9.58 5.85
C ALA A 36 -12.85 9.32 6.45
N VAL A 37 -12.72 8.29 7.29
CA VAL A 37 -11.41 7.85 7.79
C VAL A 37 -10.56 7.32 6.64
N TYR A 38 -11.13 6.49 5.76
CA TYR A 38 -10.42 5.99 4.58
C TYR A 38 -9.87 7.13 3.70
N ALA A 39 -10.70 8.13 3.38
CA ALA A 39 -10.30 9.28 2.56
C ALA A 39 -9.24 10.19 3.22
N LEU A 40 -9.13 10.16 4.56
CA LEU A 40 -8.07 10.87 5.28
C LEU A 40 -6.77 10.05 5.34
N VAL A 41 -6.85 8.72 5.28
CA VAL A 41 -5.69 7.82 5.32
C VAL A 41 -5.09 7.64 3.94
N GLU A 42 -5.91 7.37 2.93
CA GLU A 42 -5.52 7.18 1.54
C GLU A 42 -5.98 8.38 0.69
N PRO A 43 -5.11 8.98 -0.15
CA PRO A 43 -3.77 8.50 -0.51
C PRO A 43 -2.64 8.95 0.44
N PHE A 44 -2.94 9.75 1.47
CA PHE A 44 -1.96 10.44 2.31
C PHE A 44 -0.82 9.53 2.80
N ILE A 45 -1.12 8.33 3.31
CA ILE A 45 -0.09 7.45 3.86
C ILE A 45 0.86 6.91 2.79
N TYR A 46 0.36 6.66 1.57
CA TYR A 46 1.18 6.18 0.46
C TYR A 46 2.05 7.30 -0.11
N GLU A 47 1.49 8.50 -0.25
CA GLU A 47 2.24 9.68 -0.68
C GLU A 47 3.32 10.07 0.32
N TRP A 48 3.00 10.07 1.62
CA TRP A 48 3.97 10.29 2.68
C TRP A 48 5.12 9.28 2.60
N THR A 49 4.79 8.00 2.42
CA THR A 49 5.80 6.94 2.27
C THR A 49 6.68 7.18 1.05
N SER A 50 6.10 7.57 -0.09
CA SER A 50 6.82 7.87 -1.33
C SER A 50 7.76 9.09 -1.19
N GLN A 51 7.32 10.15 -0.52
CA GLN A 51 8.13 11.35 -0.25
C GLN A 51 9.40 11.02 0.55
N HIS A 52 9.33 10.01 1.43
CA HIS A 52 10.46 9.52 2.21
C HIS A 52 11.24 8.41 1.50
N LYS A 53 11.00 8.19 0.20
CA LYS A 53 11.62 7.12 -0.61
C LYS A 53 11.40 5.71 -0.03
N GLY A 54 10.29 5.50 0.66
CA GLY A 54 9.91 4.23 1.29
C GLY A 54 9.14 3.29 0.36
N SER A 55 8.86 2.08 0.86
CA SER A 55 8.03 1.08 0.19
C SER A 55 6.59 1.09 0.74
N VAL A 56 5.57 1.24 -0.12
CA VAL A 56 4.14 1.13 0.26
C VAL A 56 3.74 -0.28 0.71
N SER A 57 4.61 -1.26 0.48
CA SER A 57 4.50 -2.60 1.05
C SER A 57 5.89 -3.15 1.31
N ALA A 58 6.33 -3.15 2.56
CA ALA A 58 7.62 -3.68 2.95
C ALA A 58 7.68 -5.21 2.74
N GLU A 59 6.67 -5.93 3.26
CA GLU A 59 6.68 -7.41 3.28
C GLU A 59 5.39 -8.07 2.76
N HIS A 60 4.22 -7.46 2.89
CA HIS A 60 2.93 -8.10 2.56
C HIS A 60 2.61 -8.17 1.06
N GLY A 61 3.52 -7.72 0.19
CA GLY A 61 3.32 -7.72 -1.26
C GLY A 61 2.24 -6.72 -1.74
N ILE A 62 1.81 -6.86 -3.00
CA ILE A 62 0.93 -5.90 -3.67
C ILE A 62 -0.51 -6.42 -3.78
N GLY A 63 -0.67 -7.63 -4.36
CA GLY A 63 -1.98 -8.25 -4.54
C GLY A 63 -2.97 -7.37 -5.31
N LEU A 64 -4.26 -7.51 -5.01
CA LEU A 64 -5.32 -6.65 -5.53
C LEU A 64 -5.33 -5.30 -4.79
N ALA A 65 -5.19 -5.34 -3.46
CA ALA A 65 -5.36 -4.17 -2.59
C ALA A 65 -4.43 -3.01 -2.95
N LYS A 66 -3.16 -3.28 -3.28
CA LYS A 66 -2.15 -2.25 -3.50
C LYS A 66 -1.75 -2.06 -4.96
N LYS A 67 -2.43 -2.72 -5.92
CA LYS A 67 -2.13 -2.60 -7.36
C LYS A 67 -2.07 -1.13 -7.79
N HIS A 68 -3.05 -0.35 -7.35
CA HIS A 68 -3.23 1.04 -7.76
C HIS A 68 -2.14 1.99 -7.24
N VAL A 69 -1.37 1.60 -6.21
CA VAL A 69 -0.35 2.45 -5.55
C VAL A 69 1.09 1.98 -5.77
N ILE A 70 1.34 0.87 -6.47
CA ILE A 70 2.70 0.35 -6.67
C ILE A 70 3.66 1.35 -7.33
N HIS A 71 3.13 2.23 -8.18
CA HIS A 71 3.89 3.28 -8.87
C HIS A 71 4.54 4.29 -7.91
N LEU A 72 4.06 4.38 -6.67
CA LEU A 72 4.63 5.24 -5.63
C LEU A 72 5.95 4.70 -5.06
N SER A 73 6.25 3.41 -5.26
CA SER A 73 7.49 2.75 -4.80
C SER A 73 8.32 2.11 -5.91
N LYS A 74 7.81 2.03 -7.14
CA LYS A 74 8.52 1.43 -8.29
C LYS A 74 8.46 2.37 -9.48
N ASN A 75 9.61 2.56 -10.12
CA ASN A 75 9.70 3.37 -11.32
C ASN A 75 9.07 2.64 -12.53
N GLN A 76 8.78 3.42 -13.58
CA GLN A 76 8.12 2.91 -14.78
C GLN A 76 8.92 1.81 -15.48
N THR A 77 10.26 1.90 -15.49
CA THR A 77 11.14 0.88 -16.09
C THR A 77 10.94 -0.47 -15.42
N SER A 78 10.97 -0.53 -14.09
CA SER A 78 10.73 -1.75 -13.32
C SER A 78 9.33 -2.31 -13.58
N LEU A 79 8.30 -1.45 -13.58
CA LEU A 79 6.92 -1.89 -13.83
C LEU A 79 6.75 -2.45 -15.25
N ASN A 80 7.36 -1.83 -16.25
CA ASN A 80 7.34 -2.32 -17.62
C ASN A 80 8.01 -3.68 -17.75
N LEU A 81 9.19 -3.86 -17.12
CA LEU A 81 9.89 -5.14 -17.11
C LEU A 81 9.05 -6.24 -16.45
N MET A 82 8.41 -5.95 -15.31
CA MET A 82 7.54 -6.92 -14.65
C MET A 82 6.35 -7.34 -15.52
N ARG A 83 5.73 -6.40 -16.27
CA ARG A 83 4.68 -6.73 -17.26
C ARG A 83 5.20 -7.62 -18.39
N GLN A 84 6.39 -7.35 -18.91
CA GLN A 84 7.00 -8.17 -19.96
C GLN A 84 7.25 -9.61 -19.48
N ILE A 85 7.78 -9.77 -18.25
CA ILE A 85 7.97 -11.09 -17.64
C ILE A 85 6.62 -11.81 -17.49
N LYS A 86 5.58 -11.12 -16.99
CA LYS A 86 4.24 -11.69 -16.86
C LYS A 86 3.70 -12.19 -18.21
N GLN A 87 3.79 -11.37 -19.26
CA GLN A 87 3.28 -11.73 -20.58
C GLN A 87 4.06 -12.89 -21.21
N MET A 88 5.38 -12.97 -20.98
CA MET A 88 6.21 -14.08 -21.44
C MET A 88 5.82 -15.41 -20.78
N MET A 89 5.58 -15.38 -19.46
CA MET A 89 5.32 -16.57 -18.66
C MET A 89 3.84 -17.00 -18.66
N ASP A 90 2.92 -16.05 -18.84
CA ASP A 90 1.47 -16.27 -18.80
C ASP A 90 0.77 -15.45 -19.90
N PRO A 91 0.93 -15.83 -21.17
CA PRO A 91 0.41 -15.05 -22.29
C PRO A 91 -1.13 -14.96 -22.31
N ASN A 92 -1.82 -15.92 -21.67
CA ASN A 92 -3.27 -15.97 -21.57
C ASN A 92 -3.82 -15.31 -20.30
N ASN A 93 -2.94 -14.77 -19.44
CA ASN A 93 -3.30 -14.12 -18.16
C ASN A 93 -4.19 -14.97 -17.23
N ILE A 94 -4.00 -16.29 -17.20
CA ILE A 94 -4.80 -17.21 -16.36
C ILE A 94 -4.22 -17.38 -14.95
N MET A 95 -2.93 -17.10 -14.76
CA MET A 95 -2.29 -17.17 -13.47
C MET A 95 -2.60 -15.90 -12.66
N ASN A 96 -3.59 -16.03 -11.79
CA ASN A 96 -3.89 -15.05 -10.74
C ASN A 96 -4.31 -13.66 -11.28
N PRO A 97 -5.38 -13.59 -12.09
CA PRO A 97 -5.80 -12.36 -12.75
C PRO A 97 -6.19 -11.25 -11.77
N TYR A 98 -6.25 -10.01 -12.29
CA TYR A 98 -6.70 -8.78 -11.61
C TYR A 98 -5.76 -8.19 -10.55
N LYS A 99 -4.75 -8.94 -10.11
CA LYS A 99 -3.86 -8.51 -9.02
C LYS A 99 -2.78 -7.54 -9.50
N LEU A 100 -1.59 -8.00 -9.89
CA LEU A 100 -0.47 -7.09 -10.14
C LEU A 100 -0.49 -6.47 -11.55
N PHE A 101 -0.76 -7.28 -12.58
CA PHE A 101 -0.93 -6.86 -13.97
C PHE A 101 -2.22 -7.43 -14.50
#